data_AF-A0A399ZWA3-F1
#
_entry.id   AF-A0A399ZWA3-F1
#
_cell.length_a   1.000
_cell.length_b   1.000
_cell.length_c   1.000
_cell.angle_alpha   90.00
_cell.angle_beta   90.00
_cell.angle_gamma   90.00
#
_symmetry.space_group_name_H-M   'P 1'
#
loop_
_entity.id
_entity.type
_entity.pdbx_description
1 polymer ?
#
loop_
_entity_poly.entity_id
_entity_poly.type
_entity_poly.pdbx_seq_one_letter_code
_entity_poly.pdbx_strand_id
1 'polypeptide(L)' 'MTAFVEKRAPRYREMRAQAVEGAPEFLFGPYLQTCPACGAKGLPSEFKFCGKCGSELDGKG' A
#
# COMPACT_ATOMS: atom_id res chain seq x y z
N MET A 1 -5.61 24.89 18.35
CA MET A 1 -5.41 23.64 17.60
C MET A 1 -6.30 23.64 16.35
N THR A 2 -6.01 24.48 15.36
CA THR A 2 -6.84 24.57 14.11
C THR A 2 -6.00 24.45 12.84
N ALA A 3 -4.68 24.61 12.93
CA ALA A 3 -3.77 24.63 11.77
C ALA A 3 -3.75 23.34 10.93
N PHE A 4 -4.11 22.18 11.50
CA PHE A 4 -4.13 20.90 10.79
C PHE A 4 -5.44 20.62 10.03
N VAL A 5 -6.56 21.24 10.44
CA VAL A 5 -7.90 20.95 9.91
C VAL A 5 -8.14 21.69 8.59
N GLU A 6 -7.51 22.84 8.40
CA GLU A 6 -7.81 23.76 7.28
C GLU A 6 -7.00 23.48 5.99
N LYS A 7 -5.94 22.66 6.05
CA LYS A 7 -5.00 22.51 4.92
C LYS A 7 -5.25 21.32 3.99
N ARG A 8 -6.17 20.41 4.30
CA ARG A 8 -6.46 19.28 3.40
C ARG A 8 -7.95 18.95 3.39
N ALA A 9 -8.58 19.17 2.24
CA ALA A 9 -9.96 18.74 2.03
C ALA A 9 -10.06 17.22 2.28
N PRO A 10 -11.05 16.76 3.06
CA PRO A 10 -11.23 15.33 3.30
C PRO A 10 -11.63 14.62 2.01
N ARG A 11 -10.85 13.60 1.62
CA ARG A 11 -11.02 12.87 0.36
C ARG A 11 -12.00 11.70 0.50
N TYR A 12 -13.22 11.97 0.95
CA TYR A 12 -14.21 10.93 1.28
C TYR A 12 -14.53 9.99 0.11
N ARG A 13 -14.53 10.49 -1.13
CA ARG A 13 -14.81 9.67 -2.33
C ARG A 13 -13.68 8.67 -2.59
N GLU A 14 -12.43 9.10 -2.53
CA GLU A 14 -11.26 8.23 -2.70
C GLU A 14 -11.20 7.17 -1.60
N MET A 15 -11.45 7.57 -0.34
CA MET A 15 -11.50 6.63 0.79
C MET A 15 -12.58 5.56 0.61
N ARG A 16 -13.76 5.91 0.10
CA ARG A 16 -14.82 4.94 -0.20
C ARG A 16 -14.44 4.01 -1.36
N ALA A 17 -13.80 4.52 -2.40
CA ALA A 17 -13.31 3.68 -3.50
C ALA A 17 -12.25 2.68 -3.01
N GLN A 18 -11.30 3.13 -2.19
CA GLN A 18 -10.30 2.26 -1.55
C GLN A 18 -10.96 1.22 -0.64
N ALA A 19 -12.04 1.58 0.07
CA ALA A 19 -12.81 0.66 0.90
C ALA A 19 -13.49 -0.46 0.11
N VAL A 20 -14.00 -0.17 -1.09
CA VAL A 20 -14.57 -1.19 -1.99
C VAL A 20 -13.47 -2.14 -2.50
N GLU A 21 -12.27 -1.62 -2.76
CA GLU A 21 -11.09 -2.38 -3.21
C GLU A 21 -10.41 -3.18 -2.07
N GLY A 22 -10.91 -3.10 -0.82
CA GLY A 22 -10.37 -3.84 0.33
C GLY A 22 -9.10 -3.25 0.95
N ALA A 23 -8.76 -2.00 0.62
CA ALA A 23 -7.52 -1.35 1.04
C ALA A 23 -7.51 -0.56 2.39
N PRO A 24 -8.61 -0.15 3.04
CA PRO A 24 -8.54 0.83 4.12
C PRO A 24 -8.08 0.23 5.46
N GLU A 25 -8.15 -1.10 5.60
CA GLU A 25 -7.74 -1.83 6.80
C GLU A 25 -6.21 -2.04 6.84
N PHE A 26 -5.53 -1.92 5.69
CA PHE A 26 -4.10 -2.22 5.57
C PHE A 26 -3.29 -0.94 5.37
N LEU A 27 -2.39 -0.67 6.32
CA LEU A 27 -1.58 0.56 6.34
C LEU A 27 -0.71 0.78 5.09
N PHE A 28 -0.36 -0.30 4.39
CA PHE A 28 0.51 -0.30 3.20
C PHE A 28 -0.12 -1.03 2.00
N GLY A 29 -1.46 -1.04 1.94
CA GLY A 29 -2.22 -1.79 0.95
C GLY A 29 -2.31 -3.30 1.25
N PRO A 30 -3.16 -4.02 0.50
CA PRO A 30 -3.41 -5.45 0.74
C PRO A 30 -2.16 -6.31 0.50
N TYR A 31 -2.01 -7.37 1.30
CA TYR A 31 -0.87 -8.30 1.27
C TYR A 31 -0.97 -9.33 0.14
N LEU A 32 -0.97 -8.87 -1.11
CA LEU A 32 -1.20 -9.71 -2.30
C LEU A 32 0.10 -10.12 -3.02
N GLN A 33 1.24 -9.52 -2.71
CA GLN A 33 2.46 -9.75 -3.46
C GLN A 33 3.24 -10.97 -2.95
N THR A 34 3.98 -11.59 -3.88
CA THR A 34 4.98 -12.62 -3.58
C THR A 34 6.30 -12.22 -4.23
N CYS A 35 7.38 -12.25 -3.46
CA CYS A 35 8.72 -11.92 -3.95
C CYS A 35 9.22 -13.00 -4.92
N PRO A 36 9.62 -12.64 -6.15
CA PRO A 36 10.15 -13.60 -7.12
C PRO A 36 11.55 -14.11 -6.76
N ALA A 37 12.35 -13.34 -6.01
CA ALA A 37 13.72 -13.70 -5.69
C ALA A 37 13.85 -14.66 -4.50
N CYS A 38 13.09 -14.43 -3.41
CA CYS A 38 13.19 -15.22 -2.19
C CYS A 38 11.92 -16.02 -1.83
N GLY A 39 10.85 -15.88 -2.62
CA GLY A 39 9.58 -16.57 -2.39
C GLY A 39 8.80 -16.07 -1.17
N ALA A 40 9.16 -14.93 -0.59
CA ALA A 40 8.38 -14.33 0.50
C ALA A 40 6.96 -13.98 0.03
N LYS A 41 5.95 -14.51 0.71
CA LYS A 41 4.53 -14.31 0.39
C LYS A 41 3.91 -13.29 1.32
N GLY A 42 2.77 -12.72 0.91
CA GLY A 42 2.02 -11.77 1.74
C GLY A 42 2.78 -10.45 1.89
N LEU A 43 3.39 -9.97 0.82
CA LEU A 43 4.01 -8.65 0.79
C LEU A 43 2.94 -7.59 0.46
N PRO A 44 2.98 -6.40 1.10
CA PRO A 44 2.03 -5.33 0.81
C PRO A 44 2.11 -4.87 -0.64
N SER A 45 0.98 -4.55 -1.25
CA SER A 45 0.92 -4.12 -2.66
C SER A 45 1.63 -2.80 -2.94
N GLU A 46 1.82 -1.94 -1.94
CA GLU A 46 2.53 -0.66 -2.13
C GLU A 46 4.06 -0.78 -2.04
N PHE A 47 4.59 -1.96 -1.69
CA PHE A 47 6.03 -2.13 -1.52
C PHE A 47 6.72 -2.37 -2.86
N LYS A 48 7.75 -1.56 -3.15
CA LYS A 48 8.60 -1.70 -4.33
C LYS A 48 9.73 -2.70 -4.14
N PHE A 49 10.14 -2.93 -2.90
CA PHE A 49 11.25 -3.82 -2.55
C PHE A 49 10.83 -4.84 -1.49
N CYS A 50 11.42 -6.02 -1.53
CA CYS A 50 11.17 -7.07 -0.58
C CYS A 50 11.79 -6.73 0.78
N GLY A 51 10.96 -6.62 1.83
CA GLY A 51 11.44 -6.40 3.20
C GLY A 51 12.26 -7.56 3.79
N LYS A 52 12.30 -8.73 3.12
CA LYS A 52 13.07 -9.90 3.56
C LYS A 52 14.46 -9.97 2.91
N CYS A 53 14.55 -9.77 1.59
CA CYS A 53 15.79 -9.95 0.84
C CYS A 53 16.29 -8.71 0.10
N GLY A 54 15.51 -7.61 0.07
CA GLY A 54 15.88 -6.37 -0.61
C GLY A 54 15.70 -6.37 -2.13
N SER A 55 15.23 -7.46 -2.74
CA SER A 55 15.00 -7.50 -4.19
C SER A 55 13.82 -6.63 -4.61
N GLU A 56 13.85 -6.07 -5.81
CA GLU A 56 12.71 -5.35 -6.39
C GLU A 56 11.50 -6.29 -6.61
N LEU A 57 10.31 -5.80 -6.31
CA LEU A 57 9.02 -6.50 -6.44
C LEU A 57 8.26 -6.07 -7.70
N ASP A 58 8.50 -4.84 -8.16
CA ASP A 58 8.02 -4.35 -9.44
C ASP A 58 8.92 -4.89 -10.56
N GLY A 59 8.62 -6.10 -11.03
CA GLY A 59 9.20 -6.67 -12.24
C GLY A 59 8.73 -5.96 -13.52
N LYS A 60 8.87 -4.63 -13.59
CA LYS A 60 8.80 -3.85 -14.83
C LYS A 60 10.14 -3.15 -15.03
N GLY A 61 11.00 -3.80 -15.81
CA GLY A 61 12.03 -3.09 -16.57
C GLY A 61 11.41 -2.20 -17.63
#